data_AF-A0A2J6RTM5-F1
#
_entry.id   AF-A0A2J6RTM5-F1
#
_cell.length_a   1.000
_cell.length_b   1.000
_cell.length_c   1.000
_cell.angle_alpha   90.00
_cell.angle_beta   90.00
_cell.angle_gamma   90.00
#
_symmetry.space_group_name_H-M   'P 1'
#
loop_
_entity.id
_entity.type
_entity.pdbx_description
1 polymer ?
#
loop_
_entity_poly.entity_id
_entity_poly.type
_entity_poly.pdbx_seq_one_letter_code
_entity_poly.pdbx_strand_id
1 'polypeptide(L)'
;LPSYDAISYKWGDPNIRENIWVNGKALSVPRSSYTILSNRSSVWRPQLLWMDAICINQEDGAEKSIQVPLMKVIYTKASIVSVCLRTPSATNGANPQPSRFHELREAFYASDVVHELAYLDLKTFSGDLEIYLKHAKSIRQPRWLAFQELVRNPWFTRIWVIQEVALASSIRV
;
A
#
# COMPACT_ATOMS: atom_id res chain seq x y z
N LEU A 1 -22.88 0.79 11.11
CA LEU A 1 -22.08 -0.23 10.39
C LEU A 1 -21.06 -0.79 11.36
N PRO A 2 -20.73 -2.09 11.31
CA PRO A 2 -19.65 -2.66 12.11
C PRO A 2 -18.31 -1.99 11.79
N SER A 3 -17.39 -2.02 12.76
CA SER A 3 -16.01 -1.58 12.59
C SER A 3 -15.29 -2.47 11.57
N TYR A 4 -14.53 -1.86 10.65
CA TYR A 4 -13.78 -2.57 9.61
C TYR A 4 -12.44 -1.90 9.31
N ASP A 5 -11.50 -2.69 8.79
CA ASP A 5 -10.21 -2.20 8.29
C ASP A 5 -10.32 -2.02 6.76
N ALA A 6 -9.85 -0.90 6.23
CA ALA A 6 -9.68 -0.75 4.79
C ALA A 6 -8.26 -1.12 4.38
N ILE A 7 -8.10 -1.82 3.26
CA ILE A 7 -6.78 -2.17 2.73
C ILE A 7 -6.44 -1.24 1.57
N SER A 8 -5.22 -0.70 1.60
CA SER A 8 -4.64 0.15 0.57
C SER A 8 -3.44 -0.56 -0.04
N TYR A 9 -3.50 -0.94 -1.31
CA TYR A 9 -2.49 -1.78 -1.96
C TYR A 9 -2.52 -1.61 -3.47
N LYS A 10 -1.45 -2.00 -4.17
CA LYS A 10 -1.45 -2.04 -5.64
C LYS A 10 -1.95 -3.39 -6.13
N TRP A 11 -2.88 -3.38 -7.09
CA TRP A 11 -3.43 -4.62 -7.65
C TRP A 11 -2.39 -5.46 -8.41
N GLY A 12 -1.37 -4.83 -8.98
CA GLY A 12 -0.37 -5.52 -9.81
C GLY A 12 -0.89 -5.78 -11.23
N ASP A 13 -0.44 -6.87 -11.85
CA ASP A 13 -0.93 -7.28 -13.17
C ASP A 13 -2.37 -7.82 -13.06
N PRO A 14 -3.37 -7.19 -13.72
CA PRO A 14 -4.76 -7.61 -13.63
C PRO A 14 -5.04 -8.98 -14.26
N ASN A 15 -4.13 -9.51 -15.10
CA ASN A 15 -4.27 -10.82 -15.73
C ASN A 15 -3.86 -11.96 -14.80
N ILE A 16 -3.10 -11.68 -13.74
CA ILE A 16 -2.67 -12.67 -12.77
C ILE A 16 -3.69 -12.71 -11.64
N ARG A 17 -4.59 -13.71 -11.71
CA ARG A 17 -5.73 -13.84 -10.81
C ARG A 17 -5.68 -15.15 -10.03
N GLU A 18 -6.25 -15.10 -8.83
CA GLU A 18 -6.43 -16.22 -7.92
C GLU A 18 -7.89 -16.29 -7.50
N ASN A 19 -8.36 -17.47 -7.09
CA ASN A 19 -9.74 -17.63 -6.64
C ASN A 19 -9.83 -17.58 -5.11
N ILE A 20 -10.80 -16.80 -4.62
CA ILE A 20 -11.25 -16.85 -3.23
C ILE A 20 -12.71 -17.30 -3.19
N TRP A 21 -13.16 -17.74 -2.02
CA TRP A 21 -14.54 -18.18 -1.81
C TRP A 21 -15.30 -17.14 -1.00
N VAL A 22 -16.36 -16.58 -1.59
CA VAL A 22 -17.25 -15.62 -0.95
C VAL A 22 -18.66 -16.17 -1.01
N ASN A 23 -19.27 -16.42 0.15
CA ASN A 23 -20.64 -16.97 0.27
C ASN A 23 -20.87 -18.24 -0.58
N GLY A 24 -19.87 -19.14 -0.63
CA GLY A 24 -19.95 -20.39 -1.40
C GLY A 24 -19.71 -20.25 -2.91
N LYS A 25 -19.47 -19.03 -3.43
CA LYS A 25 -19.13 -18.79 -4.83
C LYS A 25 -17.66 -18.45 -4.98
N ALA A 26 -17.02 -18.99 -6.02
CA ALA A 26 -15.67 -18.60 -6.41
C ALA A 26 -15.69 -17.17 -6.99
N LEU A 27 -14.85 -16.31 -6.44
CA LEU A 27 -14.59 -14.96 -6.93
C LEU A 27 -13.14 -14.88 -7.38
N SER A 28 -12.93 -14.52 -8.66
CA SER A 28 -11.59 -14.31 -9.20
C SER A 28 -11.09 -12.93 -8.80
N VAL A 29 -9.94 -12.85 -8.15
CA VAL A 29 -9.36 -11.59 -7.63
C VAL A 29 -7.90 -11.44 -8.07
N PRO A 30 -7.36 -10.21 -8.17
CA PRO A 30 -5.93 -10.02 -8.41
C PRO A 30 -5.09 -10.76 -7.37
N ARG A 31 -3.96 -11.36 -7.80
CA ARG A 31 -3.07 -12.15 -6.93
C ARG A 31 -2.56 -11.38 -5.70
N SER A 32 -2.38 -10.07 -5.82
CA SER A 32 -2.04 -9.18 -4.71
C SER A 32 -3.11 -9.23 -3.60
N SER A 33 -4.38 -9.13 -3.95
CA SER A 33 -5.53 -9.22 -3.03
C SER A 33 -5.56 -10.56 -2.31
N TYR A 34 -5.41 -11.66 -3.06
CA TYR A 34 -5.33 -13.01 -2.51
C TYR A 34 -4.20 -13.11 -1.47
N THR A 35 -3.00 -12.65 -1.83
CA THR A 35 -1.84 -12.75 -0.93
C THR A 35 -2.04 -11.96 0.35
N ILE A 36 -2.61 -10.74 0.26
CA ILE A 36 -2.92 -9.93 1.43
C ILE A 36 -3.94 -10.64 2.32
N LEU A 37 -5.02 -11.17 1.74
CA LEU A 37 -6.02 -11.94 2.48
C LEU A 37 -5.41 -13.17 3.16
N SER A 38 -4.61 -13.97 2.45
CA SER A 38 -3.95 -15.15 3.01
C SER A 38 -3.08 -14.78 4.21
N ASN A 39 -2.29 -13.70 4.10
CA ASN A 39 -1.42 -13.24 5.18
C ASN A 39 -2.19 -12.67 6.38
N ARG A 40 -3.39 -12.12 6.16
CA ARG A 40 -4.25 -11.57 7.22
C ARG A 40 -5.26 -12.58 7.77
N SER A 41 -5.44 -13.70 7.09
CA SER A 41 -6.40 -14.72 7.48
C SER A 41 -6.03 -15.31 8.84
N SER A 42 -7.00 -15.38 9.74
CA SER A 42 -6.84 -16.00 11.06
C SER A 42 -8.11 -16.75 11.41
N VAL A 43 -7.96 -18.04 11.74
CA VAL A 43 -9.06 -18.88 12.20
C VAL A 43 -9.60 -18.40 13.55
N TRP A 44 -8.73 -17.82 14.39
CA TRP A 44 -9.05 -17.44 15.76
C TRP A 44 -9.56 -16.01 15.90
N ARG A 45 -9.27 -15.14 14.93
CA ARG A 45 -9.60 -13.72 14.97
C ARG A 45 -10.13 -13.28 13.60
N PRO A 46 -11.41 -13.53 13.30
CA PRO A 46 -12.00 -13.05 12.05
C PRO A 46 -11.90 -11.52 12.00
N GLN A 47 -11.47 -11.00 10.85
CA GLN A 47 -11.35 -9.57 10.60
C GLN A 47 -12.35 -9.15 9.53
N LEU A 48 -13.04 -8.03 9.76
CA LEU A 48 -13.86 -7.41 8.73
C LEU A 48 -12.97 -6.47 7.91
N LEU A 49 -12.74 -6.82 6.65
CA LEU A 49 -11.86 -6.10 5.75
C LEU A 49 -12.65 -5.53 4.58
N TRP A 50 -12.29 -4.32 4.17
CA TRP A 50 -12.72 -3.73 2.92
C TRP A 50 -11.55 -3.68 1.94
N MET A 51 -11.75 -4.28 0.76
CA MET A 51 -10.80 -4.26 -0.35
C MET A 51 -11.59 -3.97 -1.62
N ASP A 52 -11.21 -2.91 -2.34
CA ASP A 52 -11.85 -2.49 -3.59
C ASP A 52 -12.05 -3.63 -4.61
N ALA A 53 -11.02 -4.46 -4.85
CA ALA A 53 -11.08 -5.57 -5.81
C ALA A 53 -12.06 -6.70 -5.43
N ILE A 54 -12.60 -6.68 -4.20
CA ILE A 54 -13.48 -7.72 -3.65
C ILE A 54 -14.85 -7.15 -3.33
N CYS A 55 -14.88 -5.99 -2.67
CA CYS A 55 -16.11 -5.35 -2.19
C CYS A 55 -16.82 -4.52 -3.26
N ILE A 56 -16.16 -4.24 -4.39
CA ILE A 56 -16.78 -3.60 -5.55
C ILE A 56 -16.82 -4.63 -6.67
N ASN A 57 -17.98 -4.79 -7.30
CA ASN A 57 -18.09 -5.61 -8.51
C ASN A 57 -17.28 -4.98 -9.64
N GLN A 58 -16.14 -5.58 -9.96
CA GLN A 58 -15.21 -5.02 -10.94
C GLN A 58 -15.71 -5.13 -12.38
N GLU A 59 -16.71 -5.97 -12.63
CA GLU A 59 -17.31 -6.23 -13.94
C GLU A 59 -18.55 -5.36 -14.19
N ASP A 60 -19.08 -4.68 -13.16
CA ASP A 60 -20.24 -3.80 -13.28
C ASP A 60 -19.82 -2.33 -13.29
N GLY A 61 -19.83 -1.73 -14.49
CA GLY A 61 -19.51 -0.32 -14.66
C GLY A 61 -20.48 0.63 -13.95
N ALA A 62 -21.76 0.27 -13.84
CA ALA A 62 -22.76 1.09 -13.16
C ALA A 62 -22.50 1.11 -11.64
N GLU A 63 -22.23 -0.05 -11.05
CA GLU A 63 -21.83 -0.11 -9.63
C GLU A 63 -20.55 0.70 -9.38
N LYS A 64 -19.52 0.54 -10.22
CA LYS A 64 -18.26 1.28 -10.08
C LYS A 64 -18.47 2.79 -10.12
N SER A 65 -19.35 3.27 -10.99
CA SER A 65 -19.67 4.70 -11.11
C SER A 65 -20.26 5.26 -9.81
N ILE A 66 -20.95 4.43 -9.03
CA ILE A 66 -21.53 4.77 -7.73
C ILE A 66 -20.49 4.60 -6.61
N GLN A 67 -19.70 3.53 -6.64
CA GLN A 67 -18.74 3.20 -5.58
C GLN A 67 -17.51 4.11 -5.55
N VAL A 68 -16.98 4.51 -6.72
CA VAL A 68 -15.75 5.33 -6.79
C VAL A 68 -15.92 6.66 -6.03
N PRO A 69 -17.00 7.44 -6.19
CA PRO A 69 -17.24 8.63 -5.38
C PRO A 69 -17.40 8.36 -3.87
N LEU A 70 -17.78 7.14 -3.48
CA LEU A 70 -17.96 6.73 -2.08
C LEU A 70 -16.65 6.31 -1.42
N MET A 71 -15.57 6.06 -2.17
CA MET A 71 -14.26 5.67 -1.60
C MET A 71 -13.79 6.64 -0.51
N LYS A 72 -13.99 7.95 -0.70
CA LYS A 72 -13.66 8.96 0.33
C LYS A 72 -14.37 8.66 1.65
N VAL A 73 -15.64 8.28 1.61
CA VAL A 73 -16.47 8.01 2.80
C VAL A 73 -16.05 6.68 3.43
N ILE A 74 -15.71 5.69 2.60
CA ILE A 74 -15.25 4.38 3.04
C ILE A 74 -13.93 4.52 3.81
N TYR A 75 -12.90 5.10 3.21
CA TYR A 75 -11.60 5.29 3.87
C TYR A 75 -11.70 6.18 5.12
N THR A 76 -12.58 7.20 5.10
CA THR A 76 -12.85 8.03 6.29
C THR A 76 -13.47 7.23 7.44
N LYS A 77 -14.38 6.30 7.12
CA LYS A 77 -15.12 5.51 8.13
C LYS A 77 -14.41 4.22 8.54
N ALA A 78 -13.30 3.88 7.90
CA ALA A 78 -12.49 2.75 8.30
C ALA A 78 -11.88 3.00 9.69
N SER A 79 -11.87 1.97 10.52
CA SER A 79 -11.25 2.03 11.86
C SER A 79 -9.74 2.13 11.77
N ILE A 80 -9.17 1.53 10.74
CA ILE A 80 -7.77 1.69 10.34
C ILE A 80 -7.64 1.43 8.84
N VAL A 81 -6.73 2.17 8.21
CA VAL A 81 -6.30 1.91 6.83
C VAL A 81 -4.96 1.19 6.89
N SER A 82 -4.91 -0.04 6.38
CA SER A 82 -3.69 -0.83 6.30
C SER A 82 -3.08 -0.71 4.90
N VAL A 83 -1.94 -0.03 4.80
CA VAL A 83 -1.16 0.15 3.59
C VAL A 83 -0.27 -1.07 3.39
N CYS A 84 -0.55 -1.88 2.37
CA CYS A 84 0.27 -3.04 2.04
C CYS A 84 1.28 -2.67 0.95
N LEU A 85 2.51 -2.35 1.38
CA LEU A 85 3.62 -2.06 0.46
C LEU A 85 4.21 -3.34 -0.16
N ARG A 86 4.03 -4.50 0.48
CA ARG A 86 4.53 -5.77 -0.05
C ARG A 86 3.44 -6.49 -0.83
N THR A 87 3.53 -6.45 -2.15
CA THR A 87 2.83 -7.40 -3.03
C THR A 87 3.86 -8.36 -3.59
N PRO A 88 3.62 -9.69 -3.57
CA PRO A 88 4.56 -10.62 -4.15
C PRO A 88 4.75 -10.28 -5.62
N SER A 89 6.00 -10.02 -6.00
CA SER A 89 6.40 -9.96 -7.40
C SER A 89 5.93 -11.26 -8.05
N ALA A 90 5.25 -11.16 -9.21
CA ALA A 90 4.98 -12.32 -10.03
C ALA A 90 6.32 -12.87 -10.52
N THR A 91 6.94 -13.76 -9.74
CA THR A 91 8.17 -14.42 -10.13
C THR A 91 7.80 -15.56 -11.08
N ASN A 92 7.67 -15.22 -12.35
CA ASN A 92 7.64 -16.18 -13.45
C ASN A 92 9.04 -16.80 -13.59
N GLY A 93 9.43 -17.73 -12.71
CA GLY A 93 10.62 -18.60 -12.85
C GLY A 93 12.00 -17.94 -12.98
N ALA A 94 12.09 -16.62 -13.18
CA ALA A 94 13.33 -15.86 -13.23
C ALA A 94 13.65 -15.41 -11.82
N ASN A 95 14.83 -15.85 -11.35
CA ASN A 95 15.50 -15.54 -10.10
C ASN A 95 14.85 -14.36 -9.34
N PRO A 96 14.13 -14.59 -8.23
CA PRO A 96 13.55 -13.50 -7.47
C PRO A 96 14.69 -12.56 -7.08
N GLN A 97 14.72 -11.33 -7.59
CA GLN A 97 15.38 -10.30 -6.82
C GLN A 97 14.51 -10.14 -5.58
N PRO A 98 14.98 -10.56 -4.39
CA PRO A 98 14.25 -10.25 -3.18
C PRO A 98 14.08 -8.73 -3.15
N SER A 99 12.84 -8.27 -3.00
CA SER A 99 12.63 -6.91 -2.51
C SER A 99 13.46 -6.82 -1.22
N ARG A 100 14.44 -5.92 -1.21
CA ARG A 100 15.44 -5.82 -0.14
C ARG A 100 14.82 -5.32 1.17
N PHE A 101 13.55 -4.87 1.12
CA PHE A 101 12.63 -4.70 2.24
C PHE A 101 12.29 -5.98 3.01
N HIS A 102 13.30 -6.70 3.50
CA HIS A 102 13.07 -7.92 4.27
C HIS A 102 13.34 -7.77 5.78
N GLU A 103 13.70 -6.58 6.27
CA GLU A 103 14.02 -6.37 7.69
C GLU A 103 13.34 -5.11 8.27
N LEU A 104 12.89 -5.21 9.53
CA LEU A 104 12.44 -4.07 10.37
C LEU A 104 13.45 -2.90 10.34
N ARG A 105 14.73 -3.22 10.15
CA ARG A 105 15.85 -2.29 10.06
C ARG A 105 15.76 -1.35 8.86
N GLU A 106 15.35 -1.83 7.69
CA GLU A 106 15.22 -0.99 6.49
C GLU A 106 14.03 -0.02 6.63
N ALA A 107 12.93 -0.48 7.25
CA ALA A 107 11.80 0.39 7.58
C ALA A 107 12.22 1.48 8.58
N PHE A 108 12.98 1.11 9.62
CA PHE A 108 13.54 2.07 10.57
C PHE A 108 14.43 3.11 9.88
N TYR A 109 15.30 2.66 8.98
CA TYR A 109 16.17 3.56 8.23
C TYR A 109 15.44 4.48 7.27
N ALA A 110 14.45 3.98 6.54
CA ALA A 110 13.63 4.83 5.68
C ALA A 110 12.85 5.86 6.50
N SER A 111 12.35 5.47 7.69
CA SER A 111 11.65 6.36 8.61
C SER A 111 12.54 7.50 9.13
N ASP A 112 13.81 7.22 9.44
CA ASP A 112 14.80 8.23 9.85
C ASP A 112 14.93 9.34 8.78
N VAL A 113 15.08 8.93 7.52
CA VAL A 113 15.16 9.87 6.39
C VAL A 113 13.85 10.65 6.20
N VAL A 114 12.69 9.99 6.33
CA VAL A 114 11.39 10.67 6.24
C VAL A 114 11.23 11.72 7.34
N HIS A 115 11.61 11.40 8.58
CA HIS A 115 11.56 12.36 9.70
C HIS A 115 12.50 13.54 9.47
N GLU A 116 13.72 13.27 9.00
CA GLU A 116 14.69 14.31 8.67
C GLU A 116 14.15 15.26 7.58
N LEU A 117 13.61 14.70 6.49
CA LEU A 117 13.01 15.48 5.40
C LEU A 117 11.76 16.26 5.85
N ALA A 118 10.86 15.65 6.62
CA ALA A 118 9.64 16.29 7.12
C ALA A 118 9.95 17.45 8.08
N TYR A 119 11.01 17.33 8.89
CA TYR A 119 11.48 18.41 9.75
C TYR A 119 12.04 19.60 8.93
N LEU A 120 12.71 19.31 7.81
CA LEU A 120 13.22 20.32 6.88
C LEU A 120 12.08 21.02 6.10
N ASP A 121 11.04 20.27 5.73
CA ASP A 121 9.88 20.76 4.95
C ASP A 121 9.06 21.84 5.70
N LEU A 122 8.95 21.76 7.03
CA LEU A 122 8.16 22.70 7.83
C LEU A 122 8.75 24.12 7.96
N LYS A 123 9.99 24.37 7.53
CA LYS A 123 10.63 25.68 7.77
C LYS A 123 11.06 26.46 6.53
N THR A 124 11.44 25.87 5.41
CA THR A 124 11.94 26.69 4.28
C THR A 124 11.98 25.92 2.96
N PHE A 125 10.89 25.91 2.19
CA PHE A 125 10.87 25.30 0.86
C PHE A 125 11.23 26.31 -0.24
N SER A 126 12.51 26.67 -0.31
CA SER A 126 13.11 27.19 -1.56
C SER A 126 14.63 27.04 -1.53
N GLY A 127 15.15 25.92 -2.07
CA GLY A 127 16.59 25.75 -2.38
C GLY A 127 17.35 24.69 -1.58
N ASP A 128 16.92 24.36 -0.36
CA ASP A 128 17.70 23.51 0.54
C ASP A 128 17.63 22.01 0.21
N LEU A 129 16.53 21.52 -0.36
CA LEU A 129 16.39 20.11 -0.76
C LEU A 129 17.43 19.73 -1.84
N GLU A 130 17.69 20.64 -2.78
CA GLU A 130 18.64 20.42 -3.85
C GLU A 130 20.09 20.39 -3.32
N ILE A 131 20.39 21.25 -2.34
CA ILE A 131 21.67 21.30 -1.64
C ILE A 131 21.86 20.03 -0.79
N TYR A 132 20.85 19.62 -0.03
CA TYR A 132 20.89 18.39 0.77
C TYR A 132 21.08 17.16 -0.11
N LEU A 133 20.31 17.02 -1.20
CA LEU A 133 20.49 15.92 -2.18
C LEU A 133 21.86 15.95 -2.86
N LYS A 134 22.43 17.14 -3.07
CA LYS A 134 23.79 17.32 -3.63
C LYS A 134 24.88 16.89 -2.65
N HIS A 135 24.67 17.02 -1.33
CA HIS A 135 25.58 16.55 -0.28
C HIS A 135 25.29 15.12 0.20
N ALA A 136 24.09 14.59 -0.05
CA ALA A 136 23.72 13.19 0.14
C ALA A 136 24.45 12.24 -0.83
N LYS A 137 25.36 12.76 -1.67
CA LYS A 137 26.27 12.03 -2.58
C LYS A 137 27.14 10.95 -1.91
N SER A 138 27.07 10.76 -0.60
CA SER A 138 27.24 9.42 -0.03
C SER A 138 26.03 8.51 -0.36
N ILE A 139 25.74 8.28 -1.65
CA ILE A 139 24.61 7.48 -2.20
C ILE A 139 24.66 6.00 -1.78
N ARG A 140 25.60 5.61 -0.91
CA ARG A 140 25.77 4.27 -0.35
C ARG A 140 25.34 4.12 1.10
N GLN A 141 24.78 5.17 1.74
CA GLN A 141 24.25 4.99 3.09
C GLN A 141 23.02 4.07 3.05
N PRO A 142 22.97 3.02 3.88
CA PRO A 142 21.83 2.08 3.91
C PRO A 142 20.48 2.78 4.03
N ARG A 143 20.41 3.88 4.80
CA ARG A 143 19.17 4.64 4.98
C ARG A 143 18.63 5.33 3.74
N TRP A 144 19.50 5.85 2.89
CA TRP A 144 19.06 6.46 1.64
C TRP A 144 18.66 5.40 0.62
N LEU A 145 19.32 4.24 0.62
CA LEU A 145 18.91 3.10 -0.20
C LEU A 145 17.55 2.56 0.23
N ALA A 146 17.32 2.40 1.54
CA ALA A 146 16.04 2.01 2.11
C ALA A 146 14.94 3.00 1.74
N PHE A 147 15.19 4.30 1.92
CA PHE A 147 14.24 5.35 1.54
C PHE A 147 13.95 5.34 0.03
N GLN A 148 14.98 5.23 -0.82
CA GLN A 148 14.82 5.16 -2.27
C GLN A 148 14.01 3.95 -2.70
N GLU A 149 14.25 2.79 -2.09
CA GLU A 149 13.44 1.60 -2.34
C GLU A 149 11.98 1.84 -1.89
N LEU A 150 11.77 2.52 -0.75
CA LEU A 150 10.44 2.79 -0.19
C LEU A 150 9.62 3.61 -1.18
N VAL A 151 10.14 4.77 -1.59
CA VAL A 151 9.42 5.69 -2.49
C VAL A 151 9.28 5.16 -3.92
N ARG A 152 10.15 4.21 -4.32
CA ARG A 152 10.00 3.45 -5.58
C ARG A 152 8.89 2.41 -5.51
N ASN A 153 8.32 2.14 -4.34
CA ASN A 153 7.25 1.18 -4.23
C ASN A 153 6.09 1.58 -5.16
N PRO A 154 5.63 0.67 -6.03
CA PRO A 154 4.58 0.95 -6.99
C PRO A 154 3.26 1.47 -6.38
N TRP A 155 3.05 1.25 -5.09
CA TRP A 155 1.92 1.81 -4.36
C TRP A 155 1.92 3.35 -4.41
N PHE A 156 3.06 4.02 -4.19
CA PHE A 156 3.16 5.49 -4.20
C PHE A 156 2.81 6.13 -5.54
N THR A 157 2.77 5.35 -6.64
CA THR A 157 2.42 5.87 -7.97
C THR A 157 0.90 5.88 -8.24
N ARG A 158 0.08 5.38 -7.30
CA ARG A 158 -1.38 5.32 -7.47
C ARG A 158 -1.99 6.69 -7.14
N ILE A 159 -2.80 7.23 -8.04
CA ILE A 159 -3.51 8.51 -7.87
C ILE A 159 -4.33 8.54 -6.57
N TRP A 160 -4.93 7.40 -6.21
CA TRP A 160 -5.86 7.31 -5.08
C TRP A 160 -5.18 7.29 -3.71
N VAL A 161 -3.86 7.12 -3.63
CA VAL A 161 -3.13 7.04 -2.35
C VAL A 161 -3.37 8.25 -1.46
N ILE A 162 -3.47 9.44 -2.05
CA ILE A 162 -3.73 10.67 -1.29
C ILE A 162 -5.07 10.56 -0.57
N GLN A 163 -6.12 10.08 -1.23
CA GLN A 163 -7.43 9.92 -0.59
C GLN A 163 -7.41 8.80 0.45
N GLU A 164 -6.73 7.70 0.17
CA GLU A 164 -6.66 6.54 1.07
C GLU A 164 -5.92 6.85 2.37
N VAL A 165 -4.87 7.68 2.31
CA VAL A 165 -4.03 8.08 3.44
C VAL A 165 -4.56 9.33 4.13
N ALA A 166 -4.80 10.41 3.39
CA ALA A 166 -5.16 11.71 3.99
C ALA A 166 -6.54 11.70 4.67
N LEU A 167 -7.43 10.78 4.26
CA LEU A 167 -8.75 10.64 4.86
C LEU A 167 -8.80 9.59 5.97
N ALA A 168 -7.74 8.82 6.17
CA ALA A 168 -7.71 7.78 7.19
C ALA A 168 -7.69 8.40 8.59
N SER A 169 -8.58 7.90 9.47
CA SER A 169 -8.54 8.25 10.90
C SER A 169 -7.33 7.64 11.63
N SER A 170 -6.85 6.50 11.13
CA SER A 170 -5.69 5.76 11.63
C SER A 170 -5.05 4.97 10.50
N ILE A 171 -3.72 4.91 10.47
CA ILE A 171 -2.95 4.23 9.41
C ILE A 171 -1.99 3.22 10.01
N ARG A 172 -1.88 2.06 9.37
CA ARG A 172 -0.82 1.08 9.58
C ARG A 172 -0.17 0.75 8.25
N VAL A 173 1.15 0.62 8.22
CA VAL A 173 1.95 0.20 7.05
C VAL A 173 2.52 -1.19 7.31
#